data_AF-A0A8I0HDM8-F1
#
_entry.id   AF-A0A8I0HDM8-F1
#
_cell.length_a   1.000
_cell.length_b   1.000
_cell.length_c   1.000
_cell.angle_alpha   90.00
_cell.angle_beta   90.00
_cell.angle_gamma   90.00
#
_symmetry.space_group_name_H-M   'P 1'
#
loop_
_entity.id
_entity.type
_entity.pdbx_description
1 polymer ?
#
loop_
_entity_poly.entity_id
_entity_poly.type
_entity_poly.pdbx_seq_one_letter_code
_entity_poly.pdbx_strand_id
1 'polypeptide(L)' 'DRIVKIYASESFAYDNKEMLCDYRYEIVADNVFKMMSDTKTPQGILAVVKMLEYDIEDLFKKDKVPMLVVLENIQD' A
#
# COMPACT_ATOMS: atom_id res chain seq x y z
N ASP A 1 -4.94 12.03 2.27
CA ASP A 1 -3.61 12.06 1.66
C ASP A 1 -2.61 11.28 2.52
N ARG A 2 -2.44 9.98 2.27
CA ARG A 2 -1.63 9.06 3.09
C ARG A 2 -0.38 8.55 2.38
N ILE A 3 -0.35 8.68 1.06
CA ILE A 3 0.76 8.26 0.23
C ILE A 3 1.87 9.29 0.41
N VAL A 4 3.04 8.82 0.82
CA VAL A 4 4.25 9.64 0.97
C VAL A 4 5.03 9.64 -0.33
N LYS A 5 5.18 8.45 -0.95
CA LYS A 5 5.97 8.28 -2.17
C LYS A 5 5.54 7.03 -2.94
N ILE A 6 5.60 7.09 -4.26
CA ILE A 6 5.33 5.95 -5.15
C ILE A 6 6.58 5.63 -5.96
N TYR A 7 6.87 4.35 -6.09
CA TYR A 7 7.89 3.78 -6.95
C TYR A 7 7.21 2.84 -7.94
N ALA A 8 7.49 3.00 -9.23
CA ALA A 8 7.04 2.11 -10.29
C ALA A 8 8.24 1.52 -11.00
N SER A 9 8.18 0.23 -11.33
CA SER A 9 9.20 -0.38 -12.16
C SER A 9 9.12 0.17 -13.59
N GLU A 10 10.23 0.16 -14.33
CA GLU A 10 10.27 0.65 -15.73
C GLU A 10 9.22 -0.04 -16.61
N SER A 11 9.14 -1.36 -16.55
CA SER A 11 8.15 -2.16 -17.29
C SER A 11 6.71 -1.78 -16.92
N PHE A 12 6.43 -1.70 -15.62
CA PHE A 12 5.09 -1.34 -15.13
C PHE A 12 4.68 0.08 -15.54
N ALA A 13 5.59 1.05 -15.42
CA ALA A 13 5.32 2.44 -15.76
C ALA A 13 5.08 2.64 -17.27
N TYR A 14 5.73 1.84 -18.11
CA TYR A 14 5.51 1.85 -19.55
C TYR A 14 4.09 1.40 -19.93
N ASP A 15 3.62 0.32 -19.31
CA ASP A 15 2.32 -0.29 -19.61
C ASP A 15 1.13 0.45 -18.95
N ASN A 16 1.35 1.15 -17.84
CA ASN A 16 0.29 1.71 -16.99
C ASN A 16 0.30 3.25 -16.88
N LYS A 17 0.69 3.94 -17.96
CA LYS A 17 0.82 5.42 -17.98
C LYS A 17 -0.45 6.16 -17.56
N GLU A 18 -1.62 5.69 -18.00
CA GLU A 18 -2.90 6.31 -17.63
C GLU A 18 -3.18 6.18 -16.13
N MET A 19 -2.83 5.05 -15.51
CA MET A 19 -3.02 4.86 -14.06
C MET A 19 -2.12 5.79 -13.24
N LEU A 20 -0.92 6.08 -13.75
CA LEU A 20 0.07 6.88 -13.07
C LEU A 20 -0.07 8.38 -13.33
N CYS A 21 -0.97 8.82 -14.22
CA CYS A 21 -1.03 10.21 -14.67
C CYS A 21 -1.39 11.20 -13.56
N ASP A 22 -2.18 10.77 -12.57
CA ASP A 22 -2.61 11.60 -11.44
C ASP A 22 -1.64 11.53 -10.24
N TYR A 23 -0.56 10.75 -10.35
CA TYR A 23 0.36 10.51 -9.24
C TYR A 23 1.76 11.06 -9.53
N ARG A 24 2.43 11.55 -8.49
CA ARG A 24 3.88 11.77 -8.53
C ARG A 24 4.57 10.48 -8.12
N TYR A 25 5.38 9.93 -9.03
CA TYR A 25 6.08 8.66 -8.84
C TYR A 25 7.53 8.74 -9.34
N GLU A 26 8.36 7.83 -8.85
CA GLU A 26 9.72 7.62 -9.34
C GLU A 26 9.80 6.29 -10.08
N ILE A 27 10.49 6.30 -11.22
CA ILE A 27 10.75 5.09 -12.00
C ILE A 27 12.02 4.43 -11.45
N VAL A 28 11.94 3.13 -11.23
CA VAL A 28 13.02 2.29 -10.73
C VAL A 28 13.27 1.15 -11.71
N ALA A 29 14.54 0.84 -11.98
CA ALA A 29 14.87 -0.29 -12.85
C ALA A 29 14.30 -1.60 -12.29
N ASP A 30 13.81 -2.50 -13.16
CA ASP A 30 13.10 -3.71 -12.74
C ASP A 30 13.92 -4.61 -11.79
N ASN A 31 15.25 -4.66 -11.99
CA ASN A 31 16.16 -5.40 -11.12
C ASN A 31 16.25 -4.79 -9.71
N VAL A 32 16.33 -3.46 -9.61
CA VAL A 32 16.34 -2.73 -8.35
C VAL A 32 14.99 -2.87 -7.65
N PHE A 33 13.89 -2.74 -8.40
CA PHE A 33 12.55 -2.94 -7.86
C PHE A 33 12.39 -4.34 -7.26
N LYS A 34 12.86 -5.38 -7.97
CA LYS A 34 12.84 -6.77 -7.48
C LYS A 34 13.65 -6.97 -6.20
N MET A 35 14.77 -6.28 -6.04
CA MET A 35 15.56 -6.30 -4.81
C MET A 35 14.90 -5.52 -3.66
N MET A 36 14.12 -4.48 -3.98
CA MET A 36 13.38 -3.67 -3.00
C MET A 36 12.06 -4.33 -2.57
N SER A 37 11.51 -5.23 -3.38
CA SER A 37 10.26 -5.94 -3.09
C SER A 37 10.52 -7.33 -2.50
N ASP A 38 10.01 -7.63 -1.32
CA ASP A 38 10.12 -8.96 -0.69
C ASP A 38 9.15 -10.02 -1.26
N THR A 39 8.50 -9.73 -2.38
CA THR A 39 7.48 -10.60 -2.98
C THR A 39 8.06 -11.52 -4.05
N LYS A 40 7.62 -12.79 -4.10
CA LYS A 40 8.03 -13.75 -5.13
C LYS A 40 7.67 -13.31 -6.56
N THR A 41 6.59 -12.54 -6.72
CA THR A 41 6.13 -11.96 -7.99
C THR A 41 5.78 -10.48 -7.77
N PRO A 42 6.78 -9.58 -7.90
CA PRO A 42 6.54 -8.15 -7.71
C PRO A 42 5.56 -7.64 -8.75
N GLN A 43 4.52 -6.92 -8.31
CA GLN A 43 3.50 -6.37 -9.21
C GLN A 43 4.02 -5.18 -10.04
N GLY A 44 5.19 -4.63 -9.71
CA GLY A 44 5.81 -3.50 -10.41
C GLY A 44 5.44 -2.12 -9.87
N ILE A 45 4.69 -2.04 -8.78
CA ILE A 45 4.37 -0.79 -8.08
C ILE A 45 4.51 -0.94 -6.56
N LEU A 46 5.07 0.07 -5.89
CA LEU A 46 5.28 0.13 -4.45
C LEU A 46 5.01 1.54 -3.93
N ALA A 47 4.37 1.66 -2.78
CA ALA A 47 4.10 2.95 -2.14
C ALA A 47 4.55 2.97 -0.68
N VAL A 48 5.23 4.05 -0.30
CA VAL A 48 5.44 4.39 1.11
C VAL A 48 4.20 5.14 1.59
N VAL A 49 3.55 4.62 2.62
CA VAL A 49 2.31 5.18 3.17
C VAL A 49 2.47 5.49 4.64
N LYS A 50 1.75 6.50 5.12
CA LYS A 50 1.62 6.77 6.55
C LYS A 50 0.82 5.65 7.21
N MET A 51 1.38 5.08 8.27
CA MET A 51 0.69 4.12 9.12
C MET A 51 -0.56 4.78 9.71
N LEU A 52 -1.65 4.02 9.80
CA LEU A 52 -2.82 4.51 10.52
C LEU A 52 -2.64 4.21 11.99
N GLU A 53 -2.98 5.21 12.79
CA GLU A 53 -3.11 5.11 14.22
C GLU A 53 -4.61 5.08 14.52
N TYR A 54 -5.01 4.11 15.32
CA TYR A 54 -6.39 3.91 15.74
C TYR A 54 -6.37 3.66 17.24
N ASP A 55 -7.23 4.36 17.97
CA ASP A 55 -7.48 4.09 19.37
C ASP A 55 -8.71 3.18 19.53
N ILE A 56 -8.84 2.54 20.70
CA ILE A 56 -10.00 1.69 21.00
C ILE A 56 -11.30 2.50 20.84
N GLU A 57 -11.29 3.77 21.24
CA GLU A 57 -12.42 4.68 21.11
C GLU A 57 -12.86 4.84 19.64
N ASP A 58 -11.95 4.75 18.67
CA ASP A 58 -12.29 4.83 17.24
C ASP A 58 -13.14 3.65 16.77
N LEU A 59 -13.01 2.48 17.42
CA LEU A 59 -13.79 1.27 17.11
C LEU A 59 -15.26 1.42 17.48
N PHE A 60 -15.58 2.32 18.41
CA PHE A 60 -16.92 2.54 18.94
C PHE A 60 -17.56 3.85 18.45
N LYS A 61 -16.92 4.58 17.54
CA LYS A 61 -17.46 5.83 16.98
C LYS A 61 -18.52 5.58 15.90
N LYS A 62 -19.68 6.23 16.05
CA LYS A 62 -20.78 6.53 15.10
C LYS A 62 -22.09 5.74 15.23
N ASP A 63 -23.13 6.34 14.64
CA ASP A 63 -24.60 6.15 14.74
C ASP A 63 -25.18 4.73 14.48
N LYS A 64 -24.34 3.70 14.42
CA LYS A 64 -24.75 2.31 14.21
C LYS A 64 -23.97 1.39 15.14
N VAL A 65 -24.63 0.34 15.61
CA VAL A 65 -24.02 -0.69 16.46
C VAL A 65 -22.83 -1.32 15.71
N PRO A 66 -21.60 -1.31 16.28
CA PRO A 66 -20.42 -1.84 15.60
C PRO A 66 -20.45 -3.37 15.57
N MET A 67 -19.98 -3.95 14.45
CA MET A 67 -19.68 -5.38 14.36
C MET A 67 -18.18 -5.55 14.59
N LEU A 68 -17.80 -6.25 15.65
CA LEU A 68 -16.41 -6.45 16.04
C LEU A 68 -15.99 -7.90 15.79
N VAL A 69 -14.77 -8.06 15.26
CA VAL A 69 -14.09 -9.36 15.14
C VAL A 69 -12.97 -9.37 16.17
N VAL A 70 -13.06 -10.27 17.14
CA VAL A 70 -12.05 -10.45 18.19
C VAL A 70 -11.27 -11.71 17.86
N LEU A 71 -9.98 -11.54 17.62
CA LEU A 71 -9.07 -12.63 17.27
C LEU A 71 -8.22 -12.98 18.49
N GLU A 72 -8.32 -14.22 18.96
CA GLU A 72 -7.44 -14.76 20.00
C GLU A 72 -6.45 -15.73 19.36
N ASN A 73 -5.16 -15.59 19.66
CA ASN A 73 -4.08 -16.48 19.20
C ASN A 73 -3.97 -16.67 17.67
N ILE A 74 -4.17 -15.61 16.88
CA ILE A 74 -3.87 -15.69 15.44
C ILE A 74 -2.36 -15.89 15.23
N GLN A 75 -2.01 -16.91 14.45
CA GLN A 75 -0.65 -17.21 14.02
C GLN A 75 -0.62 -17.25 12.49
N ASP A 76 0.58 -17.07 11.92
CA ASP A 76 0.83 -17.07 10.47
C ASP A 76 0.37 -18.36 9.76
#